data_AF-A0A2E8XGV5-F1
#
_entry.id   AF-A0A2E8XGV5-F1
#
_cell.length_a   1.000
_cell.length_b   1.000
_cell.length_c   1.000
_cell.angle_alpha   90.00
_cell.angle_beta   90.00
_cell.angle_gamma   90.00
#
_symmetry.space_group_name_H-M   'P 1'
#
loop_
_entity.id
_entity.type
_entity.pdbx_description
1 polymer ?
#
loop_
_entity_poly.entity_id
_entity_poly.type
_entity_poly.pdbx_seq_one_letter_code
_entity_poly.pdbx_strand_id
1 'polypeptide(L)'
;MVNRIKIVTVLSALLFLMSLKNSNAQEIDQRQYWLELSAADQTYADLAFDIGRAAAFLEFLGEGSVVFRNNRGPVDALVEYRTNEQ
;
A
#
# COMPACT_ATOMS: atom_id res chain seq x y z
N MET A 1 -52.03 6.77 -0.36
CA MET A 1 -51.17 5.78 -1.06
C MET A 1 -50.07 6.46 -1.87
N VAL A 2 -50.39 7.47 -2.70
CA VAL A 2 -49.44 8.21 -3.57
C VAL A 2 -48.22 8.82 -2.86
N ASN A 3 -48.38 9.35 -1.63
CA ASN A 3 -47.27 10.00 -0.92
C ASN A 3 -46.19 9.00 -0.45
N ARG A 4 -46.58 7.77 -0.11
CA ARG A 4 -45.65 6.71 0.28
C ARG A 4 -44.81 6.24 -0.90
N ILE A 5 -45.41 6.17 -2.09
CA ILE A 5 -44.71 5.81 -3.33
C ILE A 5 -43.65 6.87 -3.66
N LYS A 6 -44.02 8.16 -3.61
CA LYS A 6 -43.07 9.27 -3.85
C LYS A 6 -41.85 9.23 -2.90
N ILE A 7 -42.09 8.98 -1.61
CA ILE A 7 -41.02 8.88 -0.61
C ILE A 7 -40.09 7.69 -0.93
N VAL A 8 -40.64 6.53 -1.26
CA VAL A 8 -39.83 5.34 -1.61
C VAL A 8 -38.99 5.58 -2.85
N THR A 9 -39.53 6.25 -3.88
CA THR A 9 -38.78 6.57 -5.10
C THR A 9 -37.62 7.52 -4.81
N VAL A 10 -37.83 8.56 -4.00
CA VAL A 10 -36.78 9.50 -3.61
C VAL A 10 -35.70 8.81 -2.78
N LEU A 11 -36.09 7.96 -1.83
CA LEU A 11 -35.14 7.22 -1.00
C LEU A 11 -34.29 6.25 -1.83
N SER A 12 -34.91 5.57 -2.80
CA SER A 12 -34.22 4.65 -3.70
C SER A 12 -33.26 5.38 -4.64
N ALA A 13 -33.65 6.55 -5.17
CA ALA A 13 -32.78 7.39 -5.98
C ALA A 13 -31.57 7.91 -5.16
N LEU A 14 -31.80 8.30 -3.90
CA LEU A 14 -30.74 8.76 -3.01
C LEU A 14 -29.74 7.65 -2.67
N LEU A 15 -30.23 6.43 -2.38
CA LEU A 15 -29.38 5.26 -2.15
C LEU A 15 -28.54 4.91 -3.38
N PHE A 16 -29.13 4.99 -4.58
CA PHE A 16 -28.41 4.76 -5.84
C PHE A 16 -27.30 5.81 -6.07
N LEU A 17 -27.59 7.09 -5.84
CA LEU A 17 -26.61 8.17 -5.92
C LEU A 17 -25.46 8.02 -4.92
N MET A 18 -25.73 7.56 -3.69
CA MET A 18 -24.69 7.26 -2.71
C MET A 18 -23.80 6.10 -3.14
N SER A 19 -24.37 5.04 -3.72
CA SER A 19 -23.59 3.90 -4.19
C SER A 19 -22.61 4.29 -5.31
N LEU A 20 -23.03 5.14 -6.26
CA LEU A 20 -22.15 5.63 -7.33
C LEU A 20 -20.97 6.47 -6.80
N LYS A 21 -21.19 7.27 -5.76
CA LYS A 21 -20.13 8.07 -5.13
C LYS A 21 -19.09 7.19 -4.43
N ASN A 22 -19.53 6.17 -3.71
CA ASN A 22 -18.61 5.26 -3.01
C ASN A 22 -17.73 4.47 -3.97
N SER A 23 -18.26 3.99 -5.10
CA SER A 23 -17.45 3.28 -6.10
C SER A 23 -16.38 4.18 -6.72
N ASN A 24 -16.70 5.43 -7.06
CA ASN A 24 -15.71 6.38 -7.60
C ASN A 24 -14.65 6.77 -6.57
N ALA A 25 -15.05 6.98 -5.31
CA ALA A 25 -14.12 7.28 -4.24
C ALA A 25 -13.14 6.12 -4.00
N GLN A 26 -13.63 4.89 -4.00
CA GLN A 26 -12.81 3.69 -3.89
C GLN A 26 -11.87 3.50 -5.09
N GLU A 27 -12.31 3.78 -6.31
CA GLU A 27 -11.46 3.70 -7.50
C GLU A 27 -10.35 4.76 -7.51
N ILE A 28 -10.66 5.99 -7.06
CA ILE A 28 -9.66 7.06 -6.89
C ILE A 28 -8.62 6.66 -5.84
N ASP A 29 -9.07 6.13 -4.71
CA ASP A 29 -8.21 5.66 -3.61
C ASP A 29 -7.26 4.54 -4.08
N GLN A 30 -7.79 3.56 -4.81
CA GLN A 30 -6.98 2.50 -5.40
C GLN A 30 -5.95 3.01 -6.40
N ARG A 31 -6.31 3.95 -7.27
CA ARG A 31 -5.36 4.56 -8.20
C ARG A 31 -4.24 5.30 -7.46
N GLN A 32 -4.61 6.07 -6.44
CA GLN A 32 -3.64 6.80 -5.63
C GLN A 32 -2.66 5.84 -4.94
N TYR A 33 -3.18 4.75 -4.37
CA TYR A 33 -2.35 3.68 -3.81
C TYR A 33 -1.35 3.10 -4.82
N TRP A 34 -1.79 2.80 -6.05
CA TRP A 34 -0.89 2.28 -7.09
C TRP A 34 0.18 3.29 -7.52
N LEU A 35 -0.13 4.59 -7.55
CA LEU A 35 0.84 5.63 -7.84
C LEU A 35 1.90 5.73 -6.73
N GLU A 36 1.47 5.67 -5.47
CA GLU A 36 2.38 5.70 -4.32
C GLU A 36 3.30 4.48 -4.30
N LEU A 37 2.75 3.29 -4.59
CA LEU A 37 3.55 2.07 -4.70
C LEU A 37 4.57 2.17 -5.83
N SER A 38 4.16 2.65 -7.01
CA SER A 38 5.08 2.84 -8.14
C SER A 38 6.19 3.85 -7.84
N ALA A 39 5.87 4.93 -7.10
CA ALA A 39 6.86 5.93 -6.71
C ALA A 39 7.86 5.36 -5.69
N ALA A 40 7.40 4.55 -4.74
CA ALA A 40 8.26 3.84 -3.79
C ALA A 40 9.19 2.85 -4.50
N ASP A 41 8.67 2.08 -5.47
CA ASP A 41 9.47 1.15 -6.27
C ASP A 41 10.57 1.86 -7.06
N GLN A 42 10.24 3.00 -7.69
CA GLN A 42 11.24 3.80 -8.42
C GLN A 42 12.30 4.36 -7.47
N THR A 43 11.90 4.86 -6.31
CA THR A 43 12.83 5.39 -5.29
C THR A 43 13.81 4.30 -4.84
N TYR A 44 13.31 3.09 -4.59
CA TYR A 44 14.16 1.95 -4.26
C TYR A 44 15.09 1.57 -5.42
N ALA A 45 14.61 1.58 -6.66
CA ALA A 45 15.42 1.26 -7.82
C ALA A 45 16.59 2.25 -8.01
N ASP A 46 16.32 3.55 -7.82
CA ASP A 46 17.33 4.60 -7.90
C ASP A 46 18.38 4.43 -6.78
N LEU A 47 17.95 4.21 -5.52
CA LEU A 47 18.86 3.91 -4.41
C LEU A 47 19.70 2.65 -4.67
N ALA A 48 19.07 1.58 -5.15
CA ALA A 48 19.75 0.32 -5.43
C ALA A 48 20.78 0.44 -6.56
N PHE A 49 20.55 1.36 -7.51
CA PHE A 49 21.53 1.69 -8.54
C PHE A 49 22.73 2.45 -7.97
N ASP A 50 22.49 3.39 -7.06
CA ASP A 50 23.53 4.26 -6.49
C ASP A 50 24.41 3.58 -5.43
N ILE A 51 23.79 2.90 -4.45
CA ILE A 51 24.48 2.35 -3.28
C ILE A 51 24.49 0.81 -3.25
N GLY A 52 23.90 0.17 -4.25
CA GLY A 52 23.75 -1.27 -4.32
C GLY A 52 22.54 -1.78 -3.55
N ARG A 53 22.03 -2.96 -3.96
CA ARG A 53 20.78 -3.54 -3.47
C ARG A 53 20.74 -3.81 -1.97
N ALA A 54 21.85 -4.27 -1.37
CA ALA A 54 21.88 -4.59 0.05
C ALA A 54 21.76 -3.32 0.92
N ALA A 55 22.57 -2.29 0.60
CA ALA A 55 22.52 -1.01 1.32
C ALA A 55 21.17 -0.30 1.10
N ALA A 56 20.66 -0.27 -0.13
CA ALA A 56 19.34 0.29 -0.44
C ALA A 56 18.20 -0.42 0.30
N PHE A 57 18.28 -1.75 0.43
CA PHE A 57 17.33 -2.51 1.24
C PHE A 57 17.37 -2.08 2.71
N LEU A 58 18.55 -1.89 3.30
CA LEU A 58 18.66 -1.48 4.70
C LEU A 58 18.16 -0.04 4.94
N GLU A 59 18.39 0.85 3.99
CA GLU A 59 17.99 2.26 4.10
C GLU A 59 16.50 2.46 3.84
N PHE A 60 15.93 1.76 2.86
CA PHE A 60 14.55 1.99 2.42
C PHE A 60 13.54 1.02 3.04
N LEU A 61 13.94 -0.25 3.23
CA LEU A 61 13.06 -1.33 3.72
C LEU A 61 13.52 -1.92 5.04
N GLY A 62 14.69 -1.54 5.56
CA GLY A 62 15.35 -2.24 6.65
C GLY A 62 14.64 -2.08 7.99
N GLU A 63 14.00 -0.94 8.24
CA GLU A 63 13.31 -0.68 9.49
C GLU A 63 12.10 -1.61 9.66
N GLY A 64 12.09 -2.39 10.74
CA GLY A 64 11.02 -3.35 11.04
C GLY A 64 11.00 -4.59 10.14
N SER A 65 11.95 -4.73 9.20
CA SER A 65 12.04 -5.90 8.34
C SER A 65 12.57 -7.13 9.07
N VAL A 66 12.00 -8.28 8.74
CA VAL A 66 12.39 -9.60 9.28
C VAL A 66 12.83 -10.51 8.15
N VAL A 67 14.02 -11.10 8.28
CA VAL A 67 14.59 -12.05 7.32
C VAL A 67 14.47 -13.46 7.88
N PHE A 68 14.01 -14.40 7.06
CA PHE A 68 13.95 -15.80 7.44
C PHE A 68 15.23 -16.52 7.00
N ARG A 69 15.96 -17.08 7.96
CA ARG A 69 17.17 -17.86 7.71
C ARG A 69 16.91 -19.33 8.03
N ASN A 70 17.30 -20.21 7.09
CA ASN A 70 17.04 -21.65 7.15
C ASN A 70 17.40 -22.31 8.49
N ASN A 71 18.47 -21.85 9.16
CA ASN A 71 18.99 -22.47 10.39
C ASN A 71 18.79 -21.60 11.66
N ARG A 72 18.29 -20.37 11.53
CA ARG A 72 18.20 -19.40 12.65
C ARG A 72 16.79 -18.86 12.88
N GLY A 73 15.83 -19.14 11.99
CA GLY A 73 14.49 -18.61 12.08
C GLY A 73 14.39 -17.13 11.66
N PRO A 74 13.33 -16.42 12.07
CA PRO A 74 13.16 -15.00 11.78
C PRO A 74 14.20 -14.17 12.55
N VAL A 75 14.92 -13.32 11.84
CA VAL A 75 15.92 -12.40 12.40
C VAL A 75 15.66 -10.98 11.91
N ASP A 76 15.97 -9.99 12.74
CA ASP A 76 15.93 -8.59 12.34
C ASP A 76 16.88 -8.33 11.17
N ALA A 77 16.38 -7.68 10.13
CA ALA A 77 17.12 -7.50 8.88
C ALA A 77 18.33 -6.57 9.04
N LEU A 78 18.22 -5.53 9.88
CA LEU A 78 19.31 -4.59 10.14
C LEU A 78 20.44 -5.28 10.91
N VAL A 79 20.09 -6.06 11.94
CA VAL A 79 21.06 -6.85 12.70
C VAL A 79 21.77 -7.84 11.77
N GLU A 80 21.03 -8.56 10.95
CA GLU A 80 21.60 -9.60 10.09
C GLU A 80 22.56 -9.05 9.03
N TYR A 81 22.21 -7.95 8.37
CA TYR A 81 23.01 -7.44 7.26
C TYR A 81 24.10 -6.45 7.67
N ARG A 82 23.88 -5.59 8.69
CA ARG A 82 24.96 -4.69 9.18
C ARG A 82 26.13 -5.46 9.80
N THR A 83 25.87 -6.62 10.38
CA THR A 83 26.91 -7.46 10.99
C THR A 83 27.75 -8.21 9.95
N ASN A 84 27.23 -8.37 8.72
CA ASN A 84 27.92 -9.06 7.63
C ASN A 84 28.67 -8.10 6.67
N GLU A 85 28.64 -6.79 6.93
CA GLU A 85 29.41 -5.77 6.18
C GLU A 85 30.77 -5.43 6.85
N GLN A 86 31.20 -6.21 7.85
CA GLN A 86 32.55 -6.19 8.45
C GLN A 86 33.40 -7.36 7.95
#